data_AF-A0A328DI57-F1
#
_entry.id   AF-A0A328DI57-F1
#
_cell.length_a   1.000
_cell.length_b   1.000
_cell.length_c   1.000
_cell.angle_alpha   90.00
_cell.angle_beta   90.00
_cell.angle_gamma   90.00
#
_symmetry.space_group_name_H-M   'P 1'
#
loop_
_entity.id
_entity.type
_entity.pdbx_description
1 polymer ?
#
loop_
_entity_poly.entity_id
_entity_poly.type
_entity_poly.pdbx_seq_one_letter_code
_entity_poly.pdbx_strand_id
1 'polypeptide(L)'
;MDEIWEKAMETALEGQTDPSSIRSLPMDGVVKCVHGRLPPPSVFERFRNLRHLSIANIGVSSLERLTRLRNLQKLILSDNRISGGLDLAKLKLVSLDLYECPVTRVKDYRSSVLGLIESLKSSIKLMRKGMRGLSLMRRRMMRSQTRRMTTIPGEWKLIVRMDLLPKSK
;
A
#
# COMPACT_ATOMS: atom_id res chain seq x y z
N MET A 1 -0.14 -2.59 24.28
CA MET A 1 -0.62 -2.31 22.91
C MET A 1 0.17 -3.08 21.88
N ASP A 2 1.50 -3.13 22.01
CA ASP A 2 2.37 -3.77 21.01
C ASP A 2 2.17 -5.29 20.96
N GLU A 3 1.98 -5.95 22.11
CA GLU A 3 1.70 -7.40 22.18
C GLU A 3 0.44 -7.82 21.41
N ILE A 4 -0.61 -6.97 21.38
CA ILE A 4 -1.85 -7.27 20.65
C ILE A 4 -1.58 -7.26 19.14
N TRP A 5 -0.76 -6.30 18.69
CA TRP A 5 -0.36 -6.21 17.28
C TRP A 5 0.58 -7.33 16.88
N GLU A 6 1.56 -7.68 17.72
CA GLU A 6 2.45 -8.80 17.46
C GLU A 6 1.69 -10.12 17.36
N LYS A 7 0.78 -10.39 18.31
CA LYS A 7 -0.05 -11.60 18.31
C LYS A 7 -0.99 -11.65 17.10
N ALA A 8 -1.56 -10.51 16.71
CA ALA A 8 -2.40 -10.43 15.53
C ALA A 8 -1.63 -10.64 14.23
N MET A 9 -0.39 -10.13 14.16
CA MET A 9 0.51 -10.41 13.05
C MET A 9 0.85 -11.90 13.02
N GLU A 10 1.24 -12.52 14.13
CA GLU A 10 1.49 -13.97 14.18
C GLU A 10 0.28 -14.79 13.70
N THR A 11 -0.92 -14.38 14.12
CA THR A 11 -2.18 -14.99 13.68
C THR A 11 -2.40 -14.81 12.17
N ALA A 12 -2.17 -13.60 11.65
CA ALA A 12 -2.28 -13.28 10.22
C ALA A 12 -1.21 -13.95 9.36
N LEU A 13 -0.11 -14.39 9.98
CA LEU A 13 1.00 -15.04 9.30
C LEU A 13 0.85 -16.57 9.23
N GLU A 14 -0.18 -17.15 9.84
CA GLU A 14 -0.52 -18.58 9.78
C GLU A 14 0.70 -19.52 9.95
N GLY A 15 1.64 -19.15 10.81
CA GLY A 15 2.86 -19.93 11.07
C GLY A 15 4.05 -19.65 10.14
N GLN A 16 4.01 -18.60 9.31
CA GLN A 16 5.24 -18.09 8.66
C GLN A 16 6.20 -17.53 9.71
N THR A 17 7.36 -18.18 9.82
CA THR A 17 8.39 -17.88 10.81
C THR A 17 9.28 -16.69 10.44
N ASP A 18 9.30 -16.28 9.17
CA ASP A 18 10.21 -15.25 8.65
C ASP A 18 9.49 -13.96 8.25
N PRO A 19 9.43 -12.93 9.14
CA PRO A 19 8.93 -11.58 8.86
C PRO A 19 9.47 -10.96 7.56
N SER A 20 10.71 -11.31 7.21
CA SER A 20 11.38 -10.79 6.03
C SER A 20 10.88 -11.42 4.72
N SER A 21 10.29 -12.61 4.72
CA SER A 21 9.76 -13.25 3.52
C SER A 21 8.37 -12.73 3.14
N ILE A 22 7.65 -12.17 4.13
CA ILE A 22 6.27 -11.76 4.01
C ILE A 22 6.12 -10.56 3.06
N ARG A 23 5.25 -10.75 2.07
CA ARG A 23 4.92 -9.73 1.05
C ARG A 23 3.51 -9.17 1.21
N SER A 24 2.62 -9.91 1.85
CA SER A 24 1.22 -9.52 2.05
C SER A 24 0.85 -9.77 3.50
N LEU A 25 0.27 -8.77 4.16
CA LEU A 25 -0.17 -8.86 5.55
C LEU A 25 -1.62 -8.34 5.66
N PRO A 26 -2.62 -9.24 5.65
CA PRO A 26 -4.01 -8.89 5.89
C PRO A 26 -4.30 -8.92 7.39
N MET A 27 -4.71 -7.79 7.96
CA MET A 27 -5.05 -7.63 9.37
C MET A 27 -6.44 -7.00 9.54
N ASP A 28 -7.34 -7.28 8.60
CA ASP A 28 -8.68 -6.73 8.55
C ASP A 28 -9.50 -7.25 9.75
N GLY A 29 -9.98 -6.34 10.60
CA GLY A 29 -10.76 -6.68 11.80
C GLY A 29 -10.01 -7.47 12.90
N VAL A 30 -8.73 -7.80 12.72
CA VAL A 30 -7.95 -8.62 13.66
C VAL A 30 -7.54 -7.81 14.90
N VAL A 31 -7.16 -6.55 14.72
CA VAL A 31 -6.77 -5.64 15.81
C VAL A 31 -7.69 -4.44 15.80
N LYS A 32 -8.16 -3.99 16.97
CA LYS A 32 -8.85 -2.70 17.10
C LYS A 32 -7.90 -1.64 17.65
N CYS A 33 -7.79 -0.52 16.94
CA CYS A 33 -7.05 0.65 17.39
C CYS A 33 -7.87 1.44 18.41
N VAL A 34 -7.60 1.22 19.71
CA VAL A 34 -8.32 1.88 20.83
C VAL A 34 -8.22 3.43 20.79
N HIS A 35 -7.18 3.98 20.14
CA HIS A 35 -7.01 5.44 19.95
C HIS A 35 -6.79 5.84 18.48
N GLY A 36 -7.11 4.96 17.53
CA GLY A 36 -6.85 5.19 16.11
C GLY A 36 -5.36 5.32 15.73
N ARG A 37 -4.45 5.04 16.66
CA ARG A 37 -3.01 5.04 16.39
C ARG A 37 -2.53 3.63 16.07
N LEU A 38 -1.75 3.55 15.00
CA LEU A 38 -0.98 2.38 14.63
C LEU A 38 0.15 2.10 15.64
N PRO A 39 0.63 0.85 15.72
CA PRO A 39 1.70 0.47 16.63
C PRO A 39 3.00 1.19 16.24
N PRO A 40 4.02 1.19 17.13
CA PRO A 40 5.34 1.72 16.83
C PRO A 40 5.86 1.24 15.47
N PRO A 41 6.54 2.10 14.69
CA PRO A 41 7.07 1.69 13.38
C PRO A 41 8.05 0.51 13.46
N SER A 42 8.67 0.28 14.63
CA SER A 42 9.54 -0.87 14.90
C SER A 42 8.84 -2.20 14.65
N VAL A 43 7.54 -2.29 14.92
CA VAL A 43 6.74 -3.50 14.66
C VAL A 43 6.69 -3.78 13.15
N PHE A 44 6.49 -2.74 12.35
CA PHE A 44 6.42 -2.85 10.88
C PHE A 44 7.79 -3.02 10.21
N GLU A 45 8.88 -2.56 10.84
CA GLU A 45 10.24 -2.64 10.28
C GLU A 45 10.76 -4.06 10.10
N ARG A 46 10.17 -5.04 10.79
CA ARG A 46 10.49 -6.47 10.62
C ARG A 46 10.08 -6.97 9.23
N PHE A 47 9.10 -6.34 8.60
CA PHE A 47 8.57 -6.72 7.28
C PHE A 47 9.21 -5.92 6.14
N ARG A 48 10.52 -6.13 5.94
CA ARG A 48 11.30 -5.38 4.93
C ARG A 48 10.80 -5.56 3.49
N ASN A 49 10.19 -6.69 3.19
CA ASN A 49 9.70 -7.04 1.85
C ASN A 49 8.18 -6.88 1.70
N LEU A 50 7.50 -6.26 2.67
CA LEU A 50 6.06 -6.06 2.63
C LEU A 50 5.67 -5.18 1.43
N ARG A 51 4.74 -5.68 0.62
CA ARG A 51 4.21 -5.00 -0.56
C ARG A 51 2.73 -4.72 -0.46
N HIS A 52 1.97 -5.55 0.25
CA HIS A 52 0.54 -5.39 0.42
C HIS A 52 0.19 -5.40 1.90
N LEU A 53 -0.50 -4.36 2.35
CA LEU A 53 -0.99 -4.23 3.71
C LEU A 53 -2.50 -3.99 3.65
N SER A 54 -3.26 -4.81 4.37
CA SER A 54 -4.69 -4.62 4.55
C SER A 54 -4.96 -4.43 6.04
N ILE A 55 -5.57 -3.30 6.39
CA ILE A 55 -5.97 -2.96 7.75
C ILE A 55 -7.35 -2.32 7.72
N ALA A 56 -8.32 -3.02 7.15
CA ALA A 56 -9.71 -2.57 7.08
C ALA A 56 -10.45 -2.80 8.41
N ASN A 57 -11.41 -1.92 8.73
CA ASN A 57 -12.26 -2.03 9.93
C ASN A 57 -11.49 -2.20 11.25
N ILE A 58 -10.40 -1.45 11.42
CA ILE A 58 -9.63 -1.46 12.66
C ILE A 58 -9.70 -0.13 13.43
N GLY A 59 -10.36 0.88 12.87
CA GLY A 59 -10.57 2.18 13.50
C GLY A 59 -9.34 3.09 13.50
N VAL A 60 -8.40 2.92 12.56
CA VAL A 60 -7.24 3.82 12.43
C VAL A 60 -7.67 5.23 12.06
N SER A 61 -7.02 6.23 12.66
CA SER A 61 -7.22 7.65 12.38
C SER A 61 -5.97 8.35 11.83
N SER A 62 -4.77 7.80 12.05
CA SER A 62 -3.49 8.36 11.58
C SER A 62 -2.61 7.32 10.87
N LEU A 63 -1.99 7.75 9.76
CA LEU A 63 -1.15 6.91 8.89
C LEU A 63 0.34 7.22 8.96
N GLU A 64 0.77 8.18 9.78
CA GLU A 64 2.17 8.67 9.82
C GLU A 64 3.18 7.54 10.02
N ARG A 65 2.80 6.52 10.78
CA ARG A 65 3.65 5.38 11.15
C ARG A 65 3.89 4.39 10.00
N LEU A 66 3.07 4.44 8.94
CA LEU A 66 3.25 3.61 7.74
C LEU A 66 4.32 4.13 6.79
N THR A 67 4.73 5.40 6.93
CA THR A 67 5.70 6.05 6.02
C THR A 67 7.08 5.38 5.97
N ARG A 68 7.41 4.53 6.96
CA ARG A 68 8.64 3.73 7.00
C ARG A 68 8.62 2.50 6.08
N LEU A 69 7.45 2.05 5.62
CA LEU A 69 7.29 0.90 4.73
C LEU A 69 7.58 1.24 3.26
N ARG A 70 8.84 1.53 2.93
CA ARG A 70 9.26 2.03 1.61
C ARG A 70 8.91 1.12 0.41
N ASN A 71 8.73 -0.18 0.66
CA ASN A 71 8.41 -1.19 -0.36
C ASN A 71 6.91 -1.45 -0.53
N LEU A 72 6.06 -0.76 0.23
CA LEU A 72 4.62 -0.93 0.18
C LEU A 72 4.06 -0.43 -1.16
N GLN A 73 3.27 -1.27 -1.81
CA GLN A 73 2.66 -1.04 -3.12
C GLN A 73 1.13 -1.01 -3.05
N LYS A 74 0.51 -1.78 -2.16
CA LYS A 74 -0.95 -1.78 -1.97
C LYS A 74 -1.27 -1.54 -0.51
N LEU A 75 -2.17 -0.61 -0.28
CA LEU A 75 -2.66 -0.28 1.06
C LEU A 75 -4.20 -0.24 1.04
N ILE A 76 -4.82 -1.09 1.86
CA ILE A 76 -6.28 -1.14 2.02
C ILE A 76 -6.60 -0.61 3.41
N LEU A 77 -7.39 0.47 3.47
CA LEU A 77 -7.76 1.17 4.69
C LEU A 77 -9.28 1.29 4.84
N SER A 78 -10.06 0.49 4.12
CA SER A 78 -11.51 0.60 4.08
C SER A 78 -12.13 0.54 5.48
N ASP A 79 -13.22 1.28 5.71
CA ASP A 79 -13.95 1.32 6.99
C ASP A 79 -13.03 1.71 8.18
N ASN A 80 -12.20 2.73 8.01
CA ASN A 80 -11.40 3.31 9.09
C ASN A 80 -11.83 4.75 9.41
N ARG A 81 -11.38 5.26 10.55
CA ARG A 81 -11.72 6.60 11.07
C ARG A 81 -10.71 7.66 10.65
N ILE A 82 -10.12 7.51 9.48
CA ILE A 82 -9.13 8.45 8.94
C ILE A 82 -9.89 9.71 8.55
N SER A 83 -9.52 10.84 9.16
CA SER A 83 -10.12 12.16 8.89
C SER A 83 -9.12 13.16 8.29
N GLY A 84 -7.86 12.77 8.13
CA GLY A 84 -6.79 13.62 7.58
C GLY A 84 -5.45 12.89 7.52
N GLY A 85 -4.36 13.64 7.30
CA GLY A 85 -3.00 13.08 7.39
C GLY A 85 -2.64 12.11 6.27
N LEU A 86 -3.12 12.36 5.05
CA LEU A 86 -2.82 11.58 3.85
C LEU A 86 -1.40 11.83 3.28
N ASP A 87 -0.40 12.09 4.13
CA ASP A 87 1.02 12.23 3.71
C ASP A 87 1.65 10.86 3.44
N LEU A 88 1.13 10.15 2.43
CA LEU A 88 1.71 8.91 1.93
C LEU A 88 2.59 9.16 0.70
N ALA A 89 2.94 10.41 0.41
CA ALA A 89 3.78 10.77 -0.74
C ALA A 89 5.17 10.13 -0.69
N LYS A 90 5.65 9.83 0.53
CA LYS A 90 6.91 9.10 0.79
C LYS A 90 6.83 7.62 0.42
N LEU A 91 5.63 7.06 0.29
CA LEU A 91 5.40 5.67 -0.07
C LEU A 91 5.19 5.52 -1.58
N LYS A 92 5.75 4.46 -2.16
CA LYS A 92 5.63 4.13 -3.58
C LYS A 92 4.42 3.23 -3.84
N LEU A 93 3.26 3.67 -3.36
CA LEU A 93 2.01 2.96 -3.55
C LEU A 93 1.66 2.89 -5.05
N VAL A 94 0.87 1.90 -5.40
CA VAL A 94 0.31 1.63 -6.74
C VAL A 94 -1.21 1.53 -6.64
N SER A 95 -1.71 1.07 -5.49
CA SER A 95 -3.13 0.97 -5.17
C SER A 95 -3.37 1.41 -3.73
N LEU A 96 -4.42 2.21 -3.54
CA LEU A 96 -4.86 2.73 -2.26
C LEU A 96 -6.39 2.63 -2.20
N ASP A 97 -6.90 2.00 -1.16
CA ASP A 97 -8.33 1.91 -0.87
C ASP A 97 -8.65 2.73 0.38
N LEU A 98 -9.53 3.73 0.23
CA LEU A 98 -10.01 4.62 1.30
C LEU A 98 -11.55 4.57 1.40
N TYR A 99 -12.17 3.50 0.91
CA TYR A 99 -13.61 3.30 0.92
C TYR A 99 -14.19 3.46 2.33
N GLU A 100 -15.33 4.13 2.46
CA GLU A 100 -15.99 4.42 3.75
C GLU A 100 -15.13 5.14 4.81
N CYS A 101 -14.03 5.80 4.42
CA CYS A 101 -13.24 6.62 5.35
C CYS A 101 -13.79 8.06 5.44
N PRO A 102 -13.88 8.68 6.65
CA PRO A 102 -14.32 10.06 6.84
C PRO A 102 -13.54 11.11 6.05
N VAL A 103 -12.29 10.82 5.72
CA VAL A 103 -11.39 11.68 4.94
C VAL A 103 -12.01 12.07 3.60
N THR A 104 -12.88 11.24 3.03
CA THR A 104 -13.62 11.51 1.77
C THR A 104 -14.56 12.73 1.87
N ARG A 105 -14.94 13.14 3.08
CA ARG A 105 -15.89 14.23 3.36
C ARG A 105 -15.23 15.58 3.65
N VAL A 106 -13.89 15.63 3.75
CA VAL A 106 -13.14 16.82 4.16
C VAL A 106 -12.88 17.75 2.96
N LYS A 107 -12.95 19.08 3.15
CA LYS A 107 -12.76 20.09 2.07
C LYS A 107 -11.42 19.91 1.33
N ASP A 108 -10.34 19.66 2.06
CA ASP A 108 -8.98 19.54 1.50
C ASP A 108 -8.64 18.13 0.99
N TYR A 109 -9.61 17.21 1.04
CA TYR A 109 -9.44 15.83 0.56
C TYR A 109 -8.98 15.79 -0.89
N ARG A 110 -9.62 16.59 -1.76
CA ARG A 110 -9.30 16.61 -3.19
C ARG A 110 -7.86 17.01 -3.46
N SER A 111 -7.36 18.05 -2.78
CA SER A 111 -5.98 18.50 -2.91
C SER A 111 -4.98 17.44 -2.42
N SER A 112 -5.30 16.81 -1.28
CA SER A 112 -4.48 15.74 -0.68
C SER A 112 -4.41 14.51 -1.58
N VAL A 113 -5.56 14.12 -2.15
CA VAL A 113 -5.68 12.98 -3.07
C VAL A 113 -5.00 13.26 -4.40
N LEU A 114 -5.11 14.47 -4.94
CA LEU A 114 -4.42 14.84 -6.18
C LEU A 114 -2.91 14.71 -6.03
N GLY A 115 -2.33 15.18 -4.91
CA GLY A 115 -0.92 14.99 -4.62
C GLY A 115 -0.53 13.52 -4.52
N LEU A 116 -1.36 12.70 -3.87
CA LEU A 116 -1.17 11.24 -3.82
C LEU A 116 -1.22 10.62 -5.23
N ILE A 117 -2.23 10.93 -6.03
CA ILE A 117 -2.39 10.39 -7.38
C ILE A 117 -1.19 10.76 -8.26
N GLU A 118 -0.68 11.98 -8.18
CA GLU A 118 0.51 12.39 -8.93
C GLU A 118 1.77 11.65 -8.46
N SER A 119 1.90 11.40 -7.16
CA SER A 119 2.97 10.53 -6.62
C SER A 119 2.86 9.09 -7.13
N LEU A 120 1.64 8.50 -7.10
CA LEU A 120 1.35 7.15 -7.60
C LEU A 120 1.70 7.03 -9.10
N LYS A 121 1.24 7.99 -9.92
CA LYS A 121 1.54 8.02 -11.36
C LYS A 121 3.04 8.12 -11.62
N SER A 122 3.75 8.97 -10.87
CA SER A 122 5.19 9.15 -11.00
C SER A 122 5.96 7.87 -10.66
N SER A 123 5.54 7.17 -9.61
CA SER A 123 6.09 5.87 -9.21
C SER A 123 5.91 4.80 -10.30
N ILE A 124 4.70 4.70 -10.88
CA ILE A 124 4.41 3.78 -11.99
C ILE A 124 5.23 4.13 -13.24
N LYS A 125 5.34 5.42 -13.58
CA LYS A 125 6.16 5.89 -14.72
C LYS A 125 7.63 5.50 -14.55
N LEU A 126 8.17 5.61 -13.33
CA LEU A 126 9.53 5.20 -13.01
C LEU A 126 9.70 3.69 -13.17
N MET A 127 8.76 2.87 -12.67
CA MET A 127 8.78 1.42 -12.87
C MET A 127 8.71 1.03 -14.35
N ARG A 128 7.86 1.70 -15.16
CA ARG A 128 7.79 1.47 -16.61
C ARG A 128 9.09 1.84 -17.36
N LYS A 129 9.82 2.85 -16.88
CA LYS A 129 11.14 3.20 -17.44
C LYS A 129 12.20 2.15 -17.08
N GLY A 130 12.22 1.69 -15.83
CA GLY A 130 13.10 0.61 -15.38
C GLY A 130 12.84 -0.71 -16.13
N MET A 131 11.59 -1.09 -16.32
CA MET A 131 11.21 -2.29 -17.09
C MET A 131 11.56 -2.19 -18.58
N ARG A 132 11.50 -0.99 -19.19
CA ARG A 132 12.00 -0.77 -20.56
C ARG A 132 13.52 -0.94 -20.65
N GLY A 133 14.26 -0.44 -19.66
CA GLY A 133 15.70 -0.68 -19.53
C GLY A 133 16.04 -2.16 -19.36
N LEU A 134 15.28 -2.89 -18.53
CA LEU A 134 15.41 -4.34 -18.36
C LEU A 134 14.98 -5.13 -19.60
N SER A 135 13.97 -4.67 -20.35
CA SER A 135 13.59 -5.27 -21.64
C SER A 135 14.69 -5.08 -22.68
N LEU A 136 15.32 -3.90 -22.73
CA LEU A 136 16.46 -3.62 -23.60
C LEU A 136 17.71 -4.41 -23.20
N MET A 137 18.00 -4.53 -21.89
CA MET A 137 19.08 -5.37 -21.38
C MET A 137 18.80 -6.86 -21.61
N ARG A 138 17.59 -7.36 -21.33
CA ARG A 138 17.17 -8.73 -21.66
C ARG A 138 17.20 -8.97 -23.16
N ARG A 139 16.85 -8.00 -24.02
CA ARG A 139 17.01 -8.11 -25.49
C ARG A 139 18.48 -8.07 -25.94
N ARG A 140 19.38 -7.47 -25.16
CA ARG A 140 20.84 -7.52 -25.40
C ARG A 140 21.43 -8.85 -24.93
N MET A 141 20.94 -9.38 -23.81
CA MET A 141 21.38 -10.63 -23.18
C MET A 141 20.76 -11.89 -23.84
N MET A 142 19.53 -11.83 -24.34
CA MET A 142 18.86 -12.91 -25.10
C MET A 142 19.36 -13.04 -26.55
N ARG A 143 20.25 -12.16 -27.00
CA ARG A 143 20.99 -12.37 -28.27
C ARG A 143 22.16 -13.33 -28.12
N SER A 144 22.58 -13.68 -26.89
CA SER A 144 23.61 -14.70 -26.63
C SER A 144 23.05 -16.04 -26.14
N GLN A 145 21.75 -16.16 -25.86
CA GLN A 145 21.09 -17.43 -25.50
C GLN A 145 19.60 -17.34 -25.86
N THR A 146 19.18 -18.20 -26.79
CA THR A 146 17.85 -18.17 -27.41
C THR A 146 16.83 -19.02 -26.63
N ARG A 147 15.58 -18.52 -26.57
CA ARG A 147 14.27 -19.18 -26.20
C ARG A 147 14.05 -19.45 -24.70
N ARG A 148 12.90 -19.16 -24.08
CA ARG A 148 11.60 -18.52 -24.38
C ARG A 148 11.12 -17.93 -23.04
N MET A 149 10.45 -16.79 -23.05
CA MET A 149 9.59 -16.40 -21.92
C MET A 149 8.48 -15.50 -22.44
N THR A 150 7.30 -16.08 -22.63
CA THR A 150 6.05 -15.37 -22.96
C THR A 150 5.71 -14.44 -21.80
N THR A 151 5.65 -13.13 -22.08
CA THR A 151 5.26 -12.12 -21.10
C THR A 151 3.77 -11.83 -21.27
N ILE A 152 3.01 -12.03 -20.19
CA ILE A 152 1.60 -11.66 -20.11
C ILE A 152 1.53 -10.13 -20.00
N PRO A 153 0.76 -9.42 -20.86
CA PRO A 153 0.60 -7.98 -20.77
C PRO A 153 -0.49 -7.66 -19.73
N GLY A 154 -0.08 -7.48 -18.47
CA GLY A 154 -0.95 -6.93 -17.43
C GLY A 154 -0.94 -5.40 -17.47
N GLU A 155 -2.05 -4.80 -17.87
CA GLU A 155 -2.29 -3.36 -17.68
C GLU A 155 -2.19 -3.01 -16.18
N TRP A 156 -1.24 -2.15 -15.82
CA TRP A 156 -1.18 -1.57 -14.48
C TRP A 156 -2.26 -0.49 -14.38
N LYS A 157 -3.50 -0.87 -14.07
CA LYS A 157 -4.56 0.07 -13.69
C LYS A 157 -4.30 0.56 -12.27
N LEU A 158 -4.19 1.88 -12.15
CA LEU A 158 -4.19 2.59 -10.88
C LEU A 158 -5.60 2.45 -10.30
N ILE A 159 -5.82 1.48 -9.40
CA ILE A 159 -7.09 1.29 -8.72
C ILE A 159 -7.02 2.10 -7.43
N VAL A 160 -7.49 3.34 -7.52
CA VAL A 160 -7.84 4.16 -6.37
C VAL A 160 -9.35 4.02 -6.23
N ARG A 161 -9.79 3.20 -5.28
CA ARG A 161 -11.22 3.03 -4.99
C ARG A 161 -11.58 4.10 -3.96
N MET A 162 -12.36 5.07 -4.40
CA MET A 162 -12.80 6.22 -3.61
C MET A 162 -14.29 6.40 -3.82
N ASP A 163 -15.03 6.60 -2.73
CA ASP A 163 -16.39 7.12 -2.80
C ASP A 163 -16.32 8.57 -3.28
N LEU A 164 -16.45 8.75 -4.58
CA LEU A 164 -16.79 10.06 -5.13
C LEU A 164 -18.23 10.33 -4.73
N LEU A 165 -18.42 11.04 -3.62
CA LEU A 165 -19.71 11.63 -3.27
C LEU A 165 -20.29 12.35 -4.50
N PRO A 166 -21.57 12.13 -4.85
CA PRO A 166 -22.20 12.81 -5.96
C PRO A 166 -22.05 14.31 -5.76
N LYS A 167 -21.65 15.01 -6.84
CA LYS A 167 -21.58 16.47 -6.85
C LYS A 167 -22.95 17.00 -6.40
N SER A 168 -23.02 17.62 -5.22
CA SER A 168 -24.21 18.35 -4.83
C SER A 168 -24.39 19.49 -5.85
N LYS A 169 -25.57 19.54 -6.45
CA LYS A 169 -26.02 20.64 -7.33
C LYS A 169 -26.03 21.95 -6.57
#